data_AF-M2N168-F1
#
_entry.id   AF-M2N168-F1
#
_cell.length_a   1.000
_cell.length_b   1.000
_cell.length_c   1.000
_cell.angle_alpha   90.00
_cell.angle_beta   90.00
_cell.angle_gamma   90.00
#
_symmetry.space_group_name_H-M   'P 1'
#
loop_
_entity.id
_entity.type
_entity.pdbx_description
1 polymer ?
#
loop_
_entity_poly.entity_id
_entity_poly.type
_entity_poly.pdbx_seq_one_letter_code
_entity_poly.pdbx_strand_id
1 'polypeptide(L)'
;MLCFRKHSRSVPVHSLWHVLAVTALQIPRRNATHMLCGRVIPQYADLGSGTVEQAVISSADLAESVAGLETVLLYVRLQLARGNLRDMWLTLRRAVALAELYGLPNAANHSTNQLYSLEADSQPAEAEVWEAVCATDRNCSMMLNLPAGTASYAFPRDTEVMRDGQVSPKVYNCLWSNICLRIFELDRSFVRAVDEAYYIQRCIGNRP
;
A
#
# COMPACT_ATOMS: atom_id res chain seq x y z
N MET A 1 -6.96 8.85 -10.35
CA MET A 1 -7.32 8.35 -11.70
C MET A 1 -6.34 7.22 -12.00
N LEU A 2 -6.75 5.96 -11.82
CA LEU A 2 -5.88 4.79 -12.01
C LEU A 2 -6.26 4.11 -13.33
N CYS A 3 -5.32 4.05 -14.28
CA CYS A 3 -5.47 3.27 -15.50
C CYS A 3 -5.25 1.79 -15.18
N PHE A 4 -6.31 0.99 -15.21
CA PHE A 4 -6.20 -0.47 -15.14
C PHE A 4 -6.02 -1.04 -16.55
N ARG A 5 -4.85 -1.60 -16.84
CA ARG A 5 -4.59 -2.32 -18.09
C ARG A 5 -5.14 -3.75 -17.97
N LYS A 6 -5.93 -4.16 -18.95
CA LYS A 6 -6.64 -5.45 -18.99
C LYS A 6 -5.63 -6.59 -19.21
N HIS A 7 -5.42 -7.45 -18.20
CA HIS A 7 -4.75 -8.74 -18.39
C HIS A 7 -5.72 -9.89 -18.12
N SER A 8 -5.74 -10.84 -19.05
CA SER A 8 -6.68 -11.96 -19.10
C SER A 8 -6.13 -13.17 -18.35
N ARG A 9 -6.77 -13.51 -17.24
CA ARG A 9 -7.22 -14.85 -16.82
C ARG A 9 -7.82 -14.72 -15.41
N SER A 10 -9.13 -14.92 -15.30
CA SER A 10 -10.01 -15.01 -14.10
C SER A 10 -10.00 -13.93 -12.99
N VAL A 11 -9.04 -13.00 -12.92
CA VAL A 11 -9.01 -11.94 -11.89
C VAL A 11 -9.85 -10.65 -12.16
N PRO A 12 -10.43 -10.37 -13.35
CA PRO A 12 -10.92 -9.03 -13.65
C PRO A 12 -12.19 -8.62 -12.88
N VAL A 13 -12.99 -9.57 -12.40
CA VAL A 13 -14.27 -9.24 -11.73
C VAL A 13 -14.05 -8.80 -10.28
N HIS A 14 -13.12 -9.44 -9.57
CA HIS A 14 -12.81 -9.10 -8.18
C HIS A 14 -12.04 -7.77 -8.08
N SER A 15 -11.14 -7.45 -9.01
CA SER A 15 -10.45 -6.16 -9.03
C SER A 15 -11.43 -5.01 -9.30
N LEU A 16 -12.33 -5.16 -10.27
CA LEU A 16 -13.41 -4.19 -10.56
C LEU A 16 -14.31 -3.96 -9.35
N TRP A 17 -14.64 -5.02 -8.62
CA TRP A 17 -15.45 -4.92 -7.42
C TRP A 17 -14.82 -4.03 -6.35
N HIS A 18 -13.53 -4.22 -6.03
CA HIS A 18 -12.88 -3.40 -5.01
C HIS A 18 -12.69 -1.96 -5.46
N VAL A 19 -12.40 -1.75 -6.74
CA VAL A 19 -12.34 -0.39 -7.29
C VAL A 19 -13.69 0.29 -7.14
N LEU A 20 -14.80 -0.41 -7.42
CA LEU A 20 -16.16 0.08 -7.19
C LEU A 20 -16.46 0.33 -5.70
N ALA A 21 -16.05 -0.56 -4.80
CA ALA A 21 -16.25 -0.39 -3.36
C ALA A 21 -15.44 0.80 -2.80
N VAL A 22 -14.18 0.95 -3.22
CA VAL A 22 -13.31 2.06 -2.82
C VAL A 22 -13.82 3.38 -3.38
N THR A 23 -14.22 3.41 -4.66
CA THR A 23 -14.80 4.62 -5.27
C THR A 23 -16.14 4.98 -4.63
N ALA A 24 -17.00 4.01 -4.32
CA ALA A 24 -18.25 4.24 -3.58
C ALA A 24 -18.02 4.83 -2.18
N LEU A 25 -16.95 4.43 -1.48
CA LEU A 25 -16.58 4.97 -0.17
C LEU A 25 -15.98 6.39 -0.24
N GLN A 26 -15.45 6.81 -1.39
CA GLN A 26 -14.90 8.15 -1.62
C GLN A 26 -15.98 9.19 -1.97
N ILE A 27 -17.22 8.78 -2.25
CA ILE A 27 -18.32 9.69 -2.58
C ILE A 27 -18.91 10.29 -1.29
N PRO A 28 -19.00 11.63 -1.15
CA PRO A 28 -19.66 12.27 -0.02
C PRO A 28 -21.11 11.77 0.12
N ARG A 29 -21.53 11.42 1.35
CA ARG A 29 -22.84 10.79 1.64
C ARG A 29 -24.06 11.50 1.03
N ARG A 30 -23.96 12.82 0.76
CA ARG A 30 -25.02 13.61 0.10
C ARG A 30 -25.30 13.21 -1.36
N ASN A 31 -24.32 12.64 -2.06
CA ASN A 31 -24.41 12.33 -3.49
C ASN A 31 -24.51 10.82 -3.77
N ALA A 32 -24.30 9.97 -2.77
CA ALA A 32 -24.18 8.52 -2.94
C ALA A 32 -25.52 7.81 -3.19
N THR A 33 -26.66 8.42 -2.82
CA THR A 33 -27.99 7.81 -2.91
C THR A 33 -28.52 7.69 -4.34
N HIS A 34 -28.07 8.56 -5.27
CA HIS A 34 -28.55 8.57 -6.65
C HIS A 34 -27.80 7.63 -7.61
N MET A 35 -26.58 7.18 -7.29
CA MET A 35 -25.78 6.34 -8.20
C MET A 35 -25.89 4.83 -7.94
N LEU A 36 -26.39 4.40 -6.77
CA LEU A 36 -26.32 3.00 -6.32
C LEU A 36 -27.71 2.43 -5.98
N CYS A 37 -28.65 2.52 -6.94
CA CYS A 37 -29.89 1.74 -7.04
C CYS A 37 -30.52 1.29 -5.68
N GLY A 38 -30.65 2.21 -4.73
CA GLY A 38 -31.34 1.98 -3.45
C GLY A 38 -30.72 0.98 -2.46
N ARG A 39 -29.46 0.52 -2.60
CA ARG A 39 -28.83 -0.39 -1.60
C ARG A 39 -27.82 0.31 -0.70
N VAL A 40 -27.86 -0.04 0.59
CA VAL A 40 -27.09 0.56 1.68
C VAL A 40 -25.62 0.11 1.57
N ILE A 41 -24.73 1.06 1.26
CA ILE A 41 -23.27 0.94 1.03
C ILE A 41 -22.55 -0.15 1.88
N PRO A 42 -22.75 -0.24 3.21
CA PRO A 42 -22.11 -1.26 4.04
C PRO A 42 -22.47 -2.71 3.67
N GLN A 43 -23.75 -3.04 3.41
CA GLN A 43 -24.17 -4.41 3.12
C GLN A 43 -23.60 -4.94 1.80
N TYR A 44 -23.47 -4.06 0.80
CA TYR A 44 -22.88 -4.41 -0.49
C TYR A 44 -21.39 -4.70 -0.30
N ALA A 45 -20.69 -3.82 0.42
CA ALA A 45 -19.28 -3.97 0.71
C ALA A 45 -18.99 -5.28 1.49
N ASP A 46 -19.82 -5.66 2.46
CA ASP A 46 -19.60 -6.84 3.32
C ASP A 46 -19.64 -8.17 2.54
N LEU A 47 -20.59 -8.33 1.61
CA LEU A 47 -20.70 -9.52 0.76
C LEU A 47 -19.47 -9.72 -0.14
N GLY A 48 -18.94 -8.64 -0.70
CA GLY A 48 -17.75 -8.69 -1.54
C GLY A 48 -16.44 -8.83 -0.76
N SER A 49 -16.41 -8.34 0.49
CA SER A 49 -15.24 -8.51 1.36
C SER A 49 -15.06 -9.95 1.80
N GLY A 50 -16.14 -10.62 2.24
CA GLY A 50 -16.07 -12.01 2.71
C GLY A 50 -15.69 -12.99 1.61
N THR A 51 -16.18 -12.77 0.38
CA THR A 51 -15.82 -13.60 -0.77
C THR A 51 -14.36 -13.43 -1.19
N VAL A 52 -13.80 -12.22 -1.09
CA VAL A 52 -12.39 -11.96 -1.43
C VAL A 52 -11.46 -12.47 -0.35
N GLU A 53 -11.81 -12.26 0.92
CA GLU A 53 -11.05 -12.82 2.04
C GLU A 53 -10.96 -14.35 1.91
N GLN A 54 -12.08 -15.00 1.57
CA GLN A 54 -12.12 -16.44 1.41
C GLN A 54 -11.51 -16.94 0.09
N ALA A 55 -11.49 -16.15 -1.00
CA ALA A 55 -10.97 -16.61 -2.29
C ALA A 55 -9.51 -16.23 -2.54
N VAL A 56 -9.10 -15.02 -2.17
CA VAL A 56 -7.79 -14.43 -2.50
C VAL A 56 -6.84 -14.48 -1.31
N ILE A 57 -7.34 -14.26 -0.09
CA ILE A 57 -6.48 -14.22 1.10
C ILE A 57 -6.29 -15.62 1.66
N SER A 58 -7.30 -16.49 1.60
CA SER A 58 -7.17 -17.86 2.12
C SER A 58 -6.31 -18.78 1.23
N SER A 59 -6.26 -18.55 -0.09
CA SER A 59 -5.48 -19.36 -1.03
C SER A 59 -4.12 -18.72 -1.29
N ALA A 60 -3.03 -19.38 -0.86
CA ALA A 60 -1.67 -18.88 -1.09
C ALA A 60 -1.35 -18.76 -2.59
N ASP A 61 -1.78 -19.74 -3.38
CA ASP A 61 -1.49 -19.85 -4.81
C ASP A 61 -2.02 -18.67 -5.65
N LEU A 62 -3.18 -18.10 -5.33
CA LEU A 62 -3.68 -16.92 -6.06
C LEU A 62 -2.98 -15.64 -5.63
N ALA A 63 -2.64 -15.53 -4.35
CA ALA A 63 -1.94 -14.38 -3.79
C ALA A 63 -0.46 -14.31 -4.22
N GLU A 64 0.11 -15.40 -4.75
CA GLU A 64 1.44 -15.45 -5.34
C GLU A 64 1.50 -14.93 -6.79
N SER A 65 0.38 -14.50 -7.38
CA SER A 65 0.38 -13.85 -8.70
C SER A 65 0.41 -12.32 -8.59
N VAL A 66 0.97 -11.63 -9.59
CA VAL A 66 0.96 -10.15 -9.67
C VAL A 66 -0.46 -9.59 -9.57
N ALA A 67 -1.41 -10.18 -10.30
CA ALA A 67 -2.83 -9.78 -10.25
C ALA A 67 -3.47 -10.08 -8.88
N GLY A 68 -3.08 -11.18 -8.23
CA GLY A 68 -3.48 -11.50 -6.86
C GLY A 68 -3.00 -10.43 -5.87
N LEU A 69 -1.73 -10.06 -5.93
CA LEU A 69 -1.16 -9.00 -5.08
C LEU A 69 -1.87 -7.65 -5.29
N GLU A 70 -2.20 -7.28 -6.53
CA GLU A 70 -3.02 -6.08 -6.81
C GLU A 70 -4.39 -6.15 -6.11
N THR A 71 -5.06 -7.31 -6.16
CA THR A 71 -6.34 -7.49 -5.48
C THR A 71 -6.22 -7.43 -3.96
N VAL A 72 -5.14 -7.99 -3.40
CA VAL A 72 -4.84 -7.88 -1.97
C VAL A 72 -4.61 -6.42 -1.56
N LEU A 73 -3.90 -5.62 -2.36
CA LEU A 73 -3.72 -4.19 -2.09
C LEU A 73 -5.03 -3.41 -2.11
N LEU A 74 -5.94 -3.75 -3.04
CA LEU A 74 -7.27 -3.15 -3.08
C LEU A 74 -8.10 -3.55 -1.84
N TYR A 75 -8.00 -4.80 -1.39
CA TYR A 75 -8.63 -5.26 -0.16
C TYR A 75 -8.08 -4.54 1.08
N VAL A 76 -6.76 -4.38 1.20
CA VAL A 76 -6.11 -3.63 2.28
C VAL A 76 -6.67 -2.20 2.36
N ARG A 77 -6.82 -1.52 1.22
CA ARG A 77 -7.42 -0.17 1.18
C ARG A 77 -8.88 -0.16 1.62
N LEU A 78 -9.65 -1.18 1.24
CA LEU A 78 -11.03 -1.33 1.67
C LEU A 78 -11.12 -1.52 3.19
N GLN A 79 -10.27 -2.37 3.79
CA GLN A 79 -10.25 -2.58 5.23
C GLN A 79 -9.79 -1.33 6.00
N LEU A 80 -8.83 -0.58 5.45
CA LEU A 80 -8.44 0.72 5.98
C LEU A 80 -9.62 1.69 6.01
N ALA A 81 -10.38 1.78 4.92
CA ALA A 81 -11.56 2.64 4.84
C ALA A 81 -12.70 2.23 5.80
N ARG A 82 -12.75 0.95 6.19
CA ARG A 82 -13.70 0.43 7.19
C ARG A 82 -13.23 0.60 8.63
N GLY A 83 -11.97 0.94 8.86
CA GLY A 83 -11.38 0.98 10.20
C GLY A 83 -11.01 -0.41 10.76
N ASN A 84 -10.99 -1.46 9.93
CA ASN A 84 -10.56 -2.81 10.34
C ASN A 84 -9.03 -2.91 10.32
N LEU A 85 -8.37 -2.10 11.14
CA LEU A 85 -6.92 -1.85 11.05
C LEU A 85 -6.06 -3.08 11.36
N ARG A 86 -6.50 -3.93 12.30
CA ARG A 86 -5.75 -5.13 12.70
C ARG A 86 -5.64 -6.13 11.55
N ASP A 87 -6.77 -6.48 10.93
CA ASP A 87 -6.81 -7.48 9.87
C ASP A 87 -6.22 -6.94 8.57
N MET A 88 -6.43 -5.65 8.31
CA MET A 88 -5.75 -4.90 7.25
C MET A 88 -4.23 -5.03 7.39
N TRP A 89 -3.69 -4.77 8.58
CA TRP A 89 -2.26 -4.81 8.84
C TRP A 89 -1.67 -6.21 8.67
N LEU A 90 -2.30 -7.24 9.23
CA LEU A 90 -1.86 -8.62 9.08
C LEU A 90 -1.88 -9.06 7.61
N THR A 91 -2.92 -8.68 6.87
CA THR A 91 -3.04 -8.94 5.44
C THR A 91 -1.92 -8.25 4.65
N LEU A 92 -1.62 -7.00 4.97
CA LEU A 92 -0.54 -6.25 4.34
C LEU A 92 0.83 -6.89 4.61
N ARG A 93 1.08 -7.38 5.82
CA ARG A 93 2.34 -8.10 6.13
C ARG A 93 2.48 -9.39 5.35
N ARG A 94 1.39 -10.14 5.20
CA ARG A 94 1.39 -11.32 4.34
C ARG A 94 1.64 -10.96 2.88
N ALA A 95 1.04 -9.88 2.39
CA ALA A 95 1.24 -9.40 1.02
C ALA A 95 2.71 -9.03 0.74
N VAL A 96 3.37 -8.36 1.69
CA VAL A 96 4.81 -8.04 1.59
C VAL A 96 5.63 -9.32 1.47
N ALA A 97 5.42 -10.30 2.34
CA ALA A 97 6.16 -11.57 2.31
C ALA A 97 5.94 -12.33 1.00
N LEU A 98 4.71 -12.40 0.49
CA LEU A 98 4.42 -13.07 -0.79
C LEU A 98 5.06 -12.33 -1.98
N ALA A 99 5.03 -11.00 -1.98
CA ALA A 99 5.69 -10.19 -3.00
C ALA A 99 7.22 -10.39 -3.00
N GLU A 100 7.83 -10.50 -1.82
CA GLU A 100 9.26 -10.82 -1.67
C GLU A 100 9.59 -12.22 -2.19
N LEU A 101 8.77 -13.23 -1.84
CA LEU A 101 8.94 -14.61 -2.32
C LEU A 101 8.76 -14.73 -3.83
N TYR A 102 7.87 -13.95 -4.42
CA TYR A 102 7.71 -13.88 -5.88
C TYR A 102 8.90 -13.22 -6.58
N GLY A 103 9.78 -12.52 -5.85
CA GLY A 103 10.95 -11.84 -6.42
C GLY A 103 10.67 -10.44 -6.96
N LEU A 104 9.52 -9.84 -6.61
CA LEU A 104 9.17 -8.48 -7.02
C LEU A 104 10.22 -7.40 -6.64
N PRO A 105 10.90 -7.46 -5.48
CA PRO A 105 11.96 -6.49 -5.17
C PRO A 105 13.08 -6.49 -6.21
N ASN A 106 13.46 -7.67 -6.72
CA ASN A 106 14.51 -7.81 -7.72
C ASN A 106 14.04 -7.27 -9.08
N ALA A 107 12.81 -7.58 -9.48
CA ALA A 107 12.21 -7.06 -10.70
C ALA A 107 12.19 -5.51 -10.72
N ALA A 108 11.83 -4.90 -9.60
CA ALA A 108 11.82 -3.44 -9.44
C ALA A 108 13.24 -2.84 -9.51
N ASN A 109 14.22 -3.44 -8.84
CA ASN A 109 15.62 -3.00 -8.89
C ASN A 109 16.20 -3.10 -10.31
N HIS A 110 15.90 -4.17 -11.05
CA HIS A 110 16.32 -4.31 -12.44
C HIS A 110 15.68 -3.26 -13.35
N SER A 111 14.40 -2.94 -13.17
CA SER A 111 13.75 -1.86 -13.95
C SER A 111 14.35 -0.48 -13.67
N THR A 112 14.72 -0.20 -12.42
CA THR A 112 15.30 1.10 -12.03
C THR A 112 16.70 1.28 -12.65
N ASN A 113 17.47 0.20 -12.78
CA ASN A 113 18.76 0.24 -13.44
C ASN A 113 18.66 0.32 -14.98
N GLN A 114 17.59 -0.21 -15.57
CA GLN A 114 17.36 -0.17 -17.02
C GLN A 114 16.74 1.15 -17.52
N LEU A 115 16.13 1.95 -16.64
CA LEU A 115 15.59 3.28 -16.93
C LEU A 115 16.65 4.32 -17.38
N TYR A 116 17.95 3.97 -17.29
CA TYR A 116 19.04 4.72 -17.92
C TYR A 116 19.22 4.41 -19.42
N SER A 117 18.48 3.44 -19.96
CA SER A 117 18.41 3.14 -21.39
C SER A 117 17.14 3.72 -22.01
N LEU A 118 17.33 4.48 -23.08
CA LEU A 118 16.38 5.36 -23.75
C LEU A 118 15.23 4.61 -24.44
N GLU A 119 14.32 3.95 -23.72
CA GLU A 119 13.00 3.57 -24.26
C GLU A 119 11.93 3.71 -23.16
N ALA A 120 11.44 4.94 -23.00
CA ALA A 120 10.33 5.26 -22.12
C ALA A 120 9.00 4.80 -22.76
N ASP A 121 8.29 3.87 -22.11
CA ASP A 121 6.88 4.12 -21.75
C ASP A 121 6.19 3.02 -20.90
N SER A 122 6.89 1.96 -20.49
CA SER A 122 6.26 0.98 -19.58
C SER A 122 7.24 0.35 -18.61
N GLN A 123 7.19 0.76 -17.33
CA GLN A 123 7.75 -0.06 -16.27
C GLN A 123 7.04 -1.43 -16.26
N PRO A 124 7.75 -2.53 -15.95
CA PRO A 124 7.13 -3.83 -15.85
C PRO A 124 6.09 -3.82 -14.73
N ALA A 125 4.93 -4.45 -14.95
CA ALA A 125 3.83 -4.48 -13.99
C ALA A 125 4.26 -4.95 -12.60
N GLU A 126 5.21 -5.88 -12.54
CA GLU A 126 5.85 -6.36 -11.30
C GLU A 126 6.48 -5.24 -10.47
N ALA A 127 7.21 -4.32 -11.12
CA ALA A 127 7.82 -3.18 -10.45
C ALA A 127 6.76 -2.21 -9.91
N GLU A 128 5.70 -1.97 -10.69
CA GLU A 128 4.60 -1.09 -10.26
C GLU A 128 3.84 -1.66 -9.07
N VAL A 129 3.60 -2.98 -9.06
CA VAL A 129 2.96 -3.66 -7.93
C VAL A 129 3.85 -3.61 -6.70
N TRP A 130 5.16 -3.84 -6.84
CA TRP A 130 6.10 -3.73 -5.73
C TRP A 130 6.14 -2.31 -5.14
N GLU A 131 6.20 -1.29 -5.99
CA GLU A 131 6.14 0.11 -5.57
C GLU A 131 4.83 0.38 -4.82
N ALA A 132 3.70 -0.13 -5.29
CA ALA A 132 2.42 0.03 -4.63
C ALA A 132 2.35 -0.69 -3.26
N VAL A 133 2.98 -1.87 -3.14
CA VAL A 133 3.16 -2.59 -1.87
C VAL A 133 3.96 -1.76 -0.89
N CYS A 134 5.16 -1.30 -1.29
CA CYS A 134 6.03 -0.47 -0.46
C CYS A 134 5.35 0.83 -0.03
N ALA A 135 4.62 1.46 -0.96
CA ALA A 135 3.94 2.71 -0.70
C ALA A 135 2.87 2.52 0.38
N THR A 136 2.07 1.48 0.24
CA THR A 136 0.99 1.14 1.17
C THR A 136 1.55 0.76 2.54
N ASP A 137 2.58 -0.09 2.61
CA ASP A 137 3.24 -0.50 3.86
C ASP A 137 3.76 0.69 4.66
N ARG A 138 4.51 1.61 4.03
CA ARG A 138 5.07 2.79 4.72
C ARG A 138 4.01 3.80 5.15
N ASN A 139 2.99 4.03 4.32
CA ASN A 139 1.88 4.91 4.69
C ASN A 139 1.13 4.36 5.91
N CYS A 140 0.81 3.07 5.90
CA CYS A 140 0.15 2.40 7.03
C CYS A 140 1.05 2.34 8.27
N SER A 141 2.35 2.11 8.11
CA SER A 141 3.34 2.09 9.19
C SER A 141 3.37 3.41 9.96
N MET A 142 3.42 4.53 9.24
CA MET A 142 3.33 5.86 9.84
C MET A 142 1.97 6.08 10.52
N MET A 143 0.86 5.73 9.86
CA MET A 143 -0.49 5.95 10.40
C MET A 143 -0.77 5.13 11.68
N LEU A 144 -0.24 3.91 11.76
CA LEU A 144 -0.49 2.99 12.87
C LEU A 144 0.62 2.99 13.92
N ASN A 145 1.69 3.75 13.69
CA ASN A 145 2.94 3.70 14.46
C ASN A 145 3.51 2.26 14.58
N LEU A 146 3.49 1.53 13.47
CA LEU A 146 4.04 0.17 13.34
C LEU A 146 5.25 0.18 12.42
N PRO A 147 6.25 -0.72 12.60
CA PRO A 147 7.44 -0.73 11.75
C PRO A 147 7.07 -0.96 10.29
N ALA A 148 7.79 -0.35 9.34
CA ALA A 148 7.65 -0.70 7.92
C ALA A 148 8.43 -1.98 7.62
N GLY A 149 7.81 -2.94 6.91
CA GLY A 149 8.50 -4.14 6.41
C GLY A 149 9.38 -3.83 5.20
N THR A 150 9.04 -2.79 4.45
CA THR A 150 9.66 -2.42 3.17
C THR A 150 10.64 -1.25 3.28
N ALA A 151 11.16 -0.96 4.48
CA ALA A 151 12.02 0.20 4.73
C ALA A 151 13.32 0.19 3.90
N SER A 152 13.82 -0.99 3.54
CA SER A 152 15.06 -1.19 2.76
C SER A 152 14.91 -0.85 1.28
N TYR A 153 13.69 -0.82 0.75
CA TYR A 153 13.46 -0.53 -0.67
C TYR A 153 13.72 0.96 -0.97
N ALA A 154 14.27 1.27 -2.14
CA ALA A 154 14.42 2.66 -2.59
C ALA A 154 13.48 2.88 -3.78
N PHE A 155 12.54 3.81 -3.67
CA PHE A 155 11.73 4.20 -4.81
C PHE A 155 12.62 4.80 -5.92
N PRO A 156 12.24 4.63 -7.20
CA PRO A 156 12.90 5.31 -8.30
C PRO A 156 12.98 6.82 -8.06
N ARG A 157 14.08 7.44 -8.49
CA ARG A 157 14.36 8.87 -8.28
C ARG A 157 13.63 9.77 -9.27
N ASP A 158 12.43 9.42 -9.73
CA ASP A 158 11.66 10.35 -10.56
C ASP A 158 11.26 11.56 -9.71
N THR A 159 11.92 12.70 -9.97
CA THR A 159 11.80 13.92 -9.17
C THR A 159 10.71 14.86 -9.65
N GLU A 160 10.16 14.64 -10.85
CA GLU A 160 9.14 15.51 -11.43
C GLU A 160 7.73 15.09 -11.02
N VAL A 161 7.30 15.55 -9.86
CA VAL A 161 5.91 15.38 -9.38
C VAL A 161 4.91 16.04 -10.31
N MET A 162 5.30 17.13 -10.95
CA MET A 162 4.48 17.91 -11.85
C MET A 162 5.11 17.90 -13.24
N ARG A 163 4.33 17.48 -14.24
CA ARG A 163 4.67 17.55 -15.66
C ARG A 163 3.52 18.26 -16.38
N ASP A 164 3.83 19.31 -17.13
CA ASP A 164 2.84 20.11 -17.87
C ASP A 164 1.66 20.63 -17.02
N GLY A 165 1.94 21.02 -15.78
CA GLY A 165 0.93 21.51 -14.83
C GLY A 165 0.01 20.42 -14.24
N GLN A 166 0.24 19.15 -14.56
CA GLN A 166 -0.47 18.00 -14.00
C GLN A 166 0.41 17.29 -12.96
N VAL A 167 -0.19 16.91 -11.84
CA VAL A 167 0.50 16.11 -10.81
C VAL A 167 0.43 14.63 -11.20
N SER A 168 1.59 13.97 -11.31
CA SER A 168 1.67 12.52 -11.47
C SER A 168 1.31 11.84 -10.14
N PRO A 169 0.18 11.13 -10.03
CA PRO A 169 -0.24 10.51 -8.77
C PRO A 169 0.74 9.45 -8.29
N LYS A 170 1.40 8.75 -9.22
CA LYS A 170 2.38 7.71 -8.93
C LYS A 170 3.64 8.29 -8.27
N VAL A 171 4.24 9.30 -8.90
CA VAL A 171 5.44 9.98 -8.38
C VAL A 171 5.13 10.64 -7.04
N TYR A 172 3.98 11.35 -6.95
CA TYR A 172 3.51 11.92 -5.69
C TYR A 172 3.43 10.88 -4.57
N ASN A 173 2.82 9.73 -4.83
CA ASN A 173 2.65 8.67 -3.83
C ASN A 173 4.00 8.04 -3.40
N CYS A 174 4.95 7.88 -4.32
CA CYS A 174 6.30 7.39 -3.99
C CYS A 174 7.04 8.36 -3.06
N LEU A 175 6.98 9.67 -3.36
CA LEU A 175 7.58 10.69 -2.50
C LEU A 175 6.89 10.77 -1.14
N TRP A 176 5.55 10.77 -1.12
CA TRP A 176 4.77 10.76 0.11
C TRP A 176 5.16 9.57 0.99
N SER A 177 5.30 8.40 0.39
CA SER A 177 5.70 7.19 1.08
C SER A 177 7.10 7.26 1.69
N ASN A 178 8.07 7.88 0.99
CA ASN A 178 9.39 8.16 1.56
C ASN A 178 9.30 9.10 2.76
N ILE A 179 8.45 10.14 2.69
CA ILE A 179 8.22 11.05 3.82
C ILE A 179 7.59 10.29 5.00
N CYS A 180 6.59 9.43 4.76
CA CYS A 180 5.97 8.60 5.80
C CYS A 180 7.00 7.74 6.53
N LEU A 181 7.87 7.05 5.77
CA LEU A 181 8.95 6.26 6.36
C LEU A 181 9.87 7.14 7.20
N ARG A 182 10.24 8.33 6.69
CA ARG A 182 11.16 9.21 7.41
C ARG A 182 10.56 9.77 8.70
N ILE A 183 9.29 10.17 8.68
CA ILE A 183 8.57 10.62 9.87
C ILE A 183 8.54 9.49 10.92
N PHE A 184 8.23 8.27 10.48
CA PHE A 184 8.21 7.11 11.38
C PHE A 184 9.60 6.84 12.02
N GLU A 185 10.67 6.90 11.23
CA GLU A 185 12.04 6.74 11.75
C GLU A 185 12.41 7.83 12.75
N LEU A 186 12.04 9.08 12.46
CA LEU A 186 12.28 10.22 13.34
C LEU A 186 11.54 10.04 14.66
N ASP A 187 10.26 9.69 14.62
CA ASP A 187 9.44 9.45 15.82
C ASP A 187 10.07 8.36 16.71
N ARG A 188 10.47 7.25 16.10
CA ARG A 188 11.17 6.18 16.84
C ARG A 188 12.52 6.61 17.40
N SER A 189 13.29 7.38 16.65
CA SER A 189 14.59 7.86 17.12
C SER A 189 14.45 8.81 18.31
N PHE A 190 13.41 9.66 18.30
CA PHE A 190 13.10 10.57 19.38
C PHE A 190 12.72 9.82 20.66
N VAL A 191 11.79 8.84 20.57
CA VAL A 191 11.38 8.03 21.72
C VAL A 191 12.58 7.31 22.36
N ARG A 192 13.45 6.70 21.53
CA ARG A 192 14.66 6.04 22.02
C ARG A 192 15.62 7.00 22.73
N ALA A 193 15.84 8.20 22.17
CA ALA A 193 16.71 9.19 22.79
C ALA A 193 16.17 9.68 24.15
N VAL A 194 14.85 9.82 24.29
CA VAL A 194 14.20 10.17 25.56
C VAL A 194 14.39 9.06 26.60
N ASP A 195 14.19 7.79 26.20
CA ASP A 195 14.40 6.64 27.09
C ASP A 195 15.86 6.53 27.55
N GLU A 196 16.81 6.75 26.65
CA GLU A 196 18.24 6.78 26.98
C GLU A 196 18.58 7.91 27.97
N ALA A 197 18.06 9.12 27.73
CA ALA A 197 18.27 10.26 28.63
C ALA A 197 17.69 10.00 30.03
N TYR A 198 16.49 9.42 30.11
CA TYR A 198 15.87 9.02 31.38
C TYR A 198 16.71 7.98 32.10
N TYR A 199 17.20 6.96 31.39
CA TYR A 199 18.05 5.92 31.96
C TYR A 199 19.35 6.51 32.54
N ILE A 200 20.04 7.37 31.78
CA ILE A 200 21.26 8.04 32.21
C ILE A 200 21.01 8.89 33.46
N GLN A 201 19.94 9.67 33.49
CA GLN A 201 19.61 10.52 34.64
C GLN A 201 19.32 9.68 35.90
N ARG A 202 18.65 8.53 35.76
CA ARG A 202 18.43 7.59 36.85
C ARG A 202 19.74 6.96 37.36
N CYS A 203 20.65 6.60 36.47
CA CYS A 203 21.97 6.06 36.84
C CYS A 203 22.88 7.10 37.53
N ILE A 204 22.74 8.38 37.20
CA ILE A 204 23.48 9.47 37.85
C ILE A 204 22.86 9.82 39.20
N GLY A 205 21.53 9.87 39.30
CA GLY A 205 20.81 10.23 40.53
C GLY A 205 20.81 9.19 41.64
N ASN A 206 21.17 7.93 41.34
CA ASN A 206 21.27 6.83 42.31
C ASN A 206 22.71 6.52 42.76
N ARG A 207 23.68 7.41 42.52
CA ARG A 207 25.01 7.26 43.13
C ARG A 207 24.95 7.73 44.60
N PRO A 208 25.33 6.88 45.59
CA PRO A 208 25.34 7.24 47.00
C PRO A 208 26.36 8.33 47.33
#